data_AF-A0A2D0N7N8-F1
#
_entry.id   AF-A0A2D0N7N8-F1
#
_cell.length_a   1.000
_cell.length_b   1.000
_cell.length_c   1.000
_cell.angle_alpha   90.00
_cell.angle_beta   90.00
_cell.angle_gamma   90.00
#
_symmetry.space_group_name_H-M   'P 1'
#
loop_
_entity.id
_entity.type
_entity.pdbx_description
1 polymer ?
#
loop_
_entity_poly.entity_id
_entity_poly.type
_entity_poly.pdbx_seq_one_letter_code
_entity_poly.pdbx_strand_id
1 'polypeptide(L)'
;MKLFSLALIILLCSAIPIFGQYTTINYQLEKNYFNEGQALPAEKPLMFTGMVPTGIDIIEISIFPAKAKKDKDRLYLASWKDIDQDNNTNYSLAVNYKLRASEQYDFRFDFYQKLSAREQEQLSDRILDQITAYVDANISLKGNNLVLNKSEKKMTQELEDIIRTALEDYRNQNGIGFEGLSETVRQKLDKIESLKLNQQLADKINTEAGGQQREVIYRQQLEELEKAVVADIRETMSTPWSKLSLSRYVDDYETEHKKGSFSISAGYGGVYLNGDLDQLTYGAAPYLGVAFPLSNSTIAPKFLRNSSIVLGAFLENFEDESGNKISGLIVDRPIYLGLDYKLFEFIRFNAGAALLEKTEAVTGGSEAGAANKTTLIRPFVGLSARIDLTVGFGK
;
A
#
# COMPACT_ATOMS: atom_id res chain seq x y z
N MET A 1 3.58 20.18 50.26
CA MET A 1 4.00 20.49 48.87
C MET A 1 4.51 19.25 48.11
N LYS A 2 5.46 18.46 48.64
CA LYS A 2 6.02 17.29 47.92
C LYS A 2 4.98 16.21 47.52
N LEU A 3 3.99 15.93 48.37
CA LEU A 3 2.91 14.97 48.08
C LEU A 3 1.94 15.45 46.98
N PHE A 4 1.70 16.76 46.88
CA PHE A 4 0.82 17.34 45.86
C PHE A 4 1.50 17.35 44.49
N SER A 5 2.80 17.65 44.44
CA SER A 5 3.62 17.55 43.23
C SER A 5 3.73 16.11 42.73
N LEU A 6 3.85 15.13 43.63
CA LEU A 6 3.89 13.70 43.25
C LEU A 6 2.54 13.22 42.70
N ALA A 7 1.41 13.63 43.32
CA ALA A 7 0.07 13.31 42.84
C ALA A 7 -0.21 13.91 41.45
N LEU A 8 0.27 15.13 41.19
CA LEU A 8 0.14 15.79 39.89
C LEU A 8 0.95 15.08 38.80
N ILE A 9 2.16 14.59 39.11
CA ILE A 9 2.99 13.81 38.18
C ILE A 9 2.36 12.46 37.87
N ILE A 10 1.77 11.77 38.87
CA ILE A 10 1.06 10.50 38.67
C ILE A 10 -0.20 10.70 37.80
N LEU A 11 -0.93 11.81 37.99
CA LEU A 11 -2.09 12.17 37.18
C LEU A 11 -1.72 12.57 35.73
N LEU A 12 -0.54 13.17 35.53
CA LEU A 12 -0.03 13.48 34.19
C LEU A 12 0.53 12.24 33.47
N CYS A 13 1.06 11.26 34.20
CA CYS A 13 1.53 9.99 33.63
C CYS A 13 0.40 8.98 33.34
N SER A 14 -0.77 9.09 33.96
CA SER A 14 -1.92 8.22 33.66
C SER A 14 -2.65 8.59 32.35
N ALA A 15 -2.30 9.73 31.75
CA ALA A 15 -2.83 10.20 30.47
C ALA A 15 -1.93 9.86 29.28
N ILE A 16 -1.04 8.86 29.39
CA ILE A 16 -0.33 8.34 28.22
C ILE A 16 -1.37 7.59 27.37
N PRO A 17 -1.74 8.10 26.17
CA PRO A 17 -2.62 7.36 25.28
C PRO A 17 -1.97 6.03 24.93
N ILE A 18 -2.65 4.93 25.24
CA ILE A 18 -2.34 3.60 24.77
C ILE A 18 -2.63 3.59 23.26
N PHE A 19 -1.68 4.08 22.47
CA PHE A 19 -1.77 4.05 21.02
C PHE A 19 -1.48 2.62 20.54
N GLY A 20 -2.44 2.02 19.85
CA GLY A 20 -2.23 0.75 19.15
C GLY A 20 -3.27 -0.35 19.41
N GLN A 21 -4.44 -0.03 19.96
CA GLN A 21 -5.51 -1.03 20.03
C GLN A 21 -6.01 -1.34 18.63
N TYR A 22 -5.78 -2.57 18.18
CA TYR A 22 -6.38 -3.09 16.96
C TYR A 22 -7.90 -3.09 17.11
N THR A 23 -8.59 -2.66 16.06
CA THR A 23 -10.06 -2.81 16.02
C THR A 23 -10.38 -4.21 15.54
N THR A 24 -11.08 -4.97 16.36
CA THR A 24 -11.45 -6.36 16.04
C THR A 24 -12.54 -6.37 14.98
N ILE A 25 -12.31 -7.17 13.93
CA ILE A 25 -13.28 -7.54 12.91
C ILE A 25 -13.57 -9.02 13.11
N ASN A 26 -14.82 -9.35 13.39
CA ASN A 26 -15.27 -10.74 13.47
C ASN A 26 -15.83 -11.17 12.11
N TYR A 27 -15.19 -12.15 11.48
CA TYR A 27 -15.66 -12.78 10.25
C TYR A 27 -16.54 -13.99 10.59
N GLN A 28 -17.79 -13.96 10.11
CA GLN A 28 -18.74 -15.06 10.26
C GLN A 28 -18.70 -15.95 9.01
N LEU A 29 -17.93 -17.04 9.06
CA LEU A 29 -17.68 -17.92 7.91
C LEU A 29 -18.97 -18.44 7.25
N GLU A 30 -19.94 -18.88 8.05
CA GLU A 30 -21.21 -19.45 7.55
C GLU A 30 -22.02 -18.45 6.75
N LYS A 31 -22.06 -17.20 7.22
CA LYS A 31 -22.89 -16.13 6.66
C LYS A 31 -22.13 -15.22 5.68
N ASN A 32 -20.81 -15.36 5.64
CA ASN A 32 -19.90 -14.66 4.73
C ASN A 32 -19.98 -13.11 4.84
N TYR A 33 -19.96 -12.58 6.05
CA TYR A 33 -19.87 -11.14 6.30
C TYR A 33 -19.05 -10.85 7.57
N PHE A 34 -18.72 -9.57 7.77
CA PHE A 34 -18.04 -9.09 8.98
C PHE A 34 -19.04 -8.47 9.96
N ASN A 35 -18.77 -8.51 11.26
CA ASN A 35 -19.42 -7.65 12.26
C ASN A 35 -20.95 -7.49 12.11
N GLU A 36 -21.68 -8.56 11.78
CA GLU A 36 -23.15 -8.50 11.59
C GLU A 36 -23.61 -7.58 10.44
N GLY A 37 -22.78 -7.38 9.42
CA GLY A 37 -23.07 -6.50 8.28
C GLY A 37 -22.75 -5.03 8.54
N GLN A 38 -22.11 -4.69 9.66
CA GLN A 38 -21.67 -3.32 9.94
C GLN A 38 -20.44 -2.94 9.11
N ALA A 39 -20.35 -1.67 8.74
CA ALA A 39 -19.21 -1.11 8.01
C ALA A 39 -17.89 -1.36 8.74
N LEU A 40 -16.82 -1.58 7.98
CA LEU A 40 -15.49 -1.86 8.52
C LEU A 40 -14.84 -0.61 9.11
N PRO A 41 -14.07 -0.74 10.20
CA PRO A 41 -13.34 0.37 10.78
C PRO A 41 -12.38 0.99 9.75
N ALA A 42 -12.50 2.31 9.55
CA ALA A 42 -11.64 3.02 8.63
C ALA A 42 -10.39 3.57 9.34
N GLU A 43 -9.26 3.56 8.64
CA GLU A 43 -8.00 4.20 9.00
C GLU A 43 -7.36 3.72 10.33
N LYS A 44 -7.82 2.57 10.84
CA LYS A 44 -7.35 1.94 12.08
C LYS A 44 -6.63 0.63 11.75
N PRO A 45 -5.68 0.17 12.60
CA PRO A 45 -5.15 -1.17 12.50
C PRO A 45 -6.25 -2.20 12.81
N LEU A 46 -6.27 -3.32 12.11
CA LEU A 46 -7.38 -4.29 12.12
C LEU A 46 -6.94 -5.64 12.69
N MET A 47 -7.78 -6.27 13.51
CA MET A 47 -7.56 -7.64 13.97
C MET A 47 -8.70 -8.50 13.46
N PHE A 48 -8.45 -9.33 12.45
CA PHE A 48 -9.43 -10.28 11.96
C PHE A 48 -9.50 -11.48 12.88
N THR A 49 -10.70 -11.83 13.30
CA THR A 49 -10.99 -12.99 14.13
C THR A 49 -12.12 -13.79 13.51
N GLY A 50 -12.12 -15.10 13.72
CA GLY A 50 -13.15 -15.98 13.17
C GLY A 50 -12.92 -17.42 13.56
N MET A 51 -13.87 -18.29 13.19
CA MET A 51 -13.75 -19.73 13.41
C MET A 51 -12.75 -20.34 12.42
N VAL A 52 -11.95 -21.29 12.90
CA VAL A 52 -11.09 -22.14 12.08
C VAL A 52 -11.84 -23.44 11.77
N PRO A 53 -12.15 -23.75 10.50
CA PRO A 53 -12.75 -25.03 10.15
C PRO A 53 -11.85 -26.20 10.50
N THR A 54 -12.44 -27.38 10.76
CA THR A 54 -11.67 -28.58 11.10
C THR A 54 -10.67 -28.94 10.01
N GLY A 55 -9.42 -29.19 10.41
CA GLY A 55 -8.33 -29.57 9.51
C GLY A 55 -7.61 -28.40 8.84
N ILE A 56 -8.05 -27.16 9.05
CA ILE A 56 -7.38 -25.97 8.53
C ILE A 56 -6.22 -25.58 9.45
N ASP A 57 -5.05 -25.37 8.85
CA ASP A 57 -3.82 -25.02 9.55
C ASP A 57 -3.16 -23.73 9.02
N ILE A 58 -3.64 -23.19 7.90
CA ILE A 58 -3.28 -21.85 7.40
C ILE A 58 -4.53 -21.12 6.92
N ILE A 59 -4.62 -19.83 7.24
CA ILE A 59 -5.66 -18.93 6.74
C ILE A 59 -4.97 -17.71 6.14
N GLU A 60 -5.25 -17.42 4.88
CA GLU A 60 -4.80 -16.21 4.20
C GLU A 60 -5.96 -15.24 4.01
N ILE A 61 -5.74 -13.98 4.36
CA ILE A 61 -6.68 -12.88 4.13
C ILE A 61 -6.05 -11.94 3.11
N SER A 62 -6.66 -11.89 1.93
CA SER A 62 -6.31 -10.95 0.87
C SER A 62 -7.31 -9.79 0.84
N ILE A 63 -6.80 -8.56 0.72
CA ILE A 63 -7.59 -7.34 0.60
C ILE A 63 -7.41 -6.78 -0.80
N PHE A 64 -8.52 -6.45 -1.45
CA PHE A 64 -8.60 -5.91 -2.80
C PHE A 64 -9.37 -4.60 -2.82
N PRO A 65 -9.11 -3.69 -3.79
CA PRO A 65 -10.04 -2.62 -4.05
C PRO A 65 -11.37 -3.22 -4.55
N ALA A 66 -12.48 -2.52 -4.32
CA ALA A 66 -13.77 -2.94 -4.88
C ALA A 66 -13.69 -3.23 -6.37
N LYS A 67 -14.31 -4.33 -6.80
CA LYS A 67 -14.39 -4.78 -8.21
C LYS A 67 -13.04 -5.15 -8.81
N ALA A 68 -12.08 -5.58 -8.00
CA ALA A 68 -10.82 -6.12 -8.49
C ALA A 68 -11.07 -7.29 -9.44
N LYS A 69 -10.32 -7.36 -10.54
CA LYS A 69 -10.51 -8.41 -11.56
C LYS A 69 -9.45 -9.49 -11.51
N LYS A 70 -8.32 -9.23 -10.85
CA LYS A 70 -7.14 -10.09 -10.87
C LYS A 70 -6.40 -10.03 -9.54
N ASP A 71 -5.71 -11.12 -9.19
CA ASP A 71 -4.93 -11.22 -7.96
C ASP A 71 -3.80 -10.18 -7.88
N LYS A 72 -3.29 -9.73 -9.03
CA LYS A 72 -2.29 -8.66 -9.12
C LYS A 72 -2.75 -7.30 -8.54
N ASP A 73 -4.07 -7.10 -8.42
CA ASP A 73 -4.66 -5.86 -7.90
C ASP A 73 -4.78 -5.90 -6.36
N ARG A 74 -4.29 -6.98 -5.71
CA ARG A 74 -4.27 -7.15 -4.26
C ARG A 74 -3.51 -6.01 -3.57
N LEU A 75 -4.18 -5.39 -2.61
CA LEU A 75 -3.63 -4.31 -1.79
C LEU A 75 -2.80 -4.84 -0.64
N TYR A 76 -3.21 -6.00 -0.10
CA TYR A 76 -2.57 -6.59 1.07
C TYR A 76 -2.84 -8.09 1.17
N LEU A 77 -1.90 -8.81 1.77
CA LEU A 77 -2.01 -10.22 2.14
C LEU A 77 -1.50 -10.39 3.57
N ALA A 78 -2.28 -11.06 4.40
CA ALA A 78 -1.85 -11.52 5.72
C ALA A 78 -2.14 -13.01 5.85
N SER A 79 -1.30 -13.72 6.60
CA SER A 79 -1.46 -15.15 6.86
C SER A 79 -1.47 -15.45 8.35
N TRP A 80 -2.47 -16.17 8.81
CA TRP A 80 -2.47 -16.85 10.10
C TRP A 80 -2.03 -18.30 9.90
N LYS A 81 -1.24 -18.81 10.84
CA LYS A 81 -0.74 -20.19 10.81
C LYS A 81 -0.91 -20.81 12.18
N ASP A 82 -1.34 -22.05 12.19
CA ASP A 82 -1.45 -22.84 13.41
C ASP A 82 -0.08 -23.41 13.80
N ILE A 83 0.68 -22.64 14.59
CA ILE A 83 2.04 -23.01 15.01
C ILE A 83 2.01 -24.14 16.05
N ASP A 84 1.00 -24.13 16.93
CA ASP A 84 0.93 -25.04 18.06
C ASP A 84 0.31 -26.40 17.68
N GLN A 85 -0.32 -26.51 16.51
CA GLN A 85 -1.06 -27.70 16.04
C GLN A 85 -2.14 -28.17 17.05
N ASP A 86 -2.48 -27.31 17.99
CA ASP A 86 -3.60 -27.49 18.89
C ASP A 86 -4.87 -27.32 18.07
N ASN A 87 -5.96 -27.99 18.46
CA ASN A 87 -7.26 -27.89 17.80
C ASN A 87 -7.87 -26.49 17.99
N ASN A 88 -7.21 -25.46 17.44
CA ASN A 88 -7.57 -24.07 17.48
C ASN A 88 -8.91 -23.95 16.76
N THR A 89 -9.93 -23.57 17.52
CA THR A 89 -11.28 -23.37 16.97
C THR A 89 -11.47 -21.95 16.44
N ASN A 90 -10.54 -21.04 16.74
CA ASN A 90 -10.59 -19.65 16.34
C ASN A 90 -9.20 -19.13 15.94
N TYR A 91 -9.15 -18.20 14.99
CA TYR A 91 -7.95 -17.48 14.61
C TYR A 91 -8.03 -16.02 15.03
N SER A 92 -6.85 -15.39 15.17
CA SER A 92 -6.70 -13.96 15.40
C SER A 92 -5.51 -13.46 14.58
N LEU A 93 -5.79 -12.65 13.56
CA LEU A 93 -4.81 -12.17 12.60
C LEU A 93 -4.75 -10.65 12.55
N ALA A 94 -3.60 -10.11 12.95
CA ALA A 94 -3.33 -8.68 12.84
C ALA A 94 -3.09 -8.28 11.38
N VAL A 95 -3.80 -7.27 10.93
CA VAL A 95 -3.71 -6.69 9.59
C VAL A 95 -3.32 -5.22 9.74
N ASN A 96 -2.12 -4.89 9.26
CA ASN A 96 -1.55 -3.55 9.34
C ASN A 96 -2.02 -2.63 8.20
N TYR A 97 -2.74 -3.16 7.23
CA TYR A 97 -3.34 -2.37 6.16
C TYR A 97 -4.53 -1.57 6.69
N LYS A 98 -4.44 -0.25 6.55
CA LYS A 98 -5.48 0.69 6.99
C LYS A 98 -6.42 0.96 5.83
N LEU A 99 -7.68 0.56 5.97
CA LEU A 99 -8.72 0.83 4.98
C LEU A 99 -9.02 2.33 4.90
N ARG A 100 -9.24 2.87 3.71
CA ARG A 100 -9.68 4.26 3.54
C ARG A 100 -11.14 4.38 3.97
N ALA A 101 -11.48 5.55 4.52
CA ALA A 101 -12.86 5.85 4.88
C ALA A 101 -13.74 6.10 3.65
N SER A 102 -15.02 5.78 3.75
CA SER A 102 -16.01 5.95 2.67
C SER A 102 -15.62 5.25 1.35
N GLU A 103 -14.91 4.12 1.44
CA GLU A 103 -14.56 3.27 0.30
C GLU A 103 -15.12 1.86 0.49
N GLN A 104 -15.13 1.08 -0.59
CA GLN A 104 -15.50 -0.33 -0.60
C GLN A 104 -14.28 -1.20 -0.89
N TYR A 105 -14.25 -2.38 -0.27
CA TYR A 105 -13.15 -3.33 -0.41
C TYR A 105 -13.70 -4.73 -0.56
N ASP A 106 -12.96 -5.55 -1.31
CA ASP A 106 -13.25 -6.96 -1.42
C ASP A 106 -12.22 -7.76 -0.61
N PHE A 107 -12.68 -8.83 0.02
CA PHE A 107 -11.85 -9.68 0.85
C PHE A 107 -11.93 -11.11 0.38
N ARG A 108 -10.78 -11.76 0.24
CA ARG A 108 -10.69 -13.20 -0.01
C ARG A 108 -10.06 -13.90 1.19
N PHE A 109 -10.76 -14.89 1.71
CA PHE A 109 -10.29 -15.78 2.76
C PHE A 109 -9.99 -17.14 2.15
N ASP A 110 -8.72 -17.50 2.14
CA ASP A 110 -8.25 -18.79 1.63
C ASP A 110 -7.85 -19.66 2.82
N PHE A 111 -8.54 -20.79 2.99
CA PHE A 111 -8.34 -21.75 4.07
C PHE A 111 -7.61 -22.96 3.52
N TYR A 112 -6.43 -23.24 4.06
CA TYR A 112 -5.59 -24.37 3.63
C TYR A 112 -5.62 -25.47 4.69
N GLN A 113 -5.73 -26.70 4.20
CA GLN A 113 -5.73 -27.91 4.99
C GLN A 113 -4.40 -28.63 4.84
N LYS A 114 -3.85 -29.08 5.97
CA LYS A 114 -2.62 -29.88 6.01
C LYS A 114 -2.74 -31.12 5.12
N LEU A 115 -1.73 -31.33 4.27
CA LEU A 115 -1.61 -32.58 3.53
C LEU A 115 -1.22 -33.73 4.46
N SER A 116 -1.81 -34.90 4.24
CA SER A 116 -1.26 -36.14 4.78
C SER A 116 0.07 -36.48 4.12
N ALA A 117 0.91 -37.28 4.78
CA ALA A 117 2.19 -37.72 4.22
C ALA A 117 2.03 -38.38 2.83
N ARG A 118 0.94 -39.13 2.63
CA ARG A 118 0.62 -39.76 1.35
C ARG A 118 0.27 -38.74 0.27
N GLU A 119 -0.54 -37.72 0.60
CA GLU A 119 -0.90 -36.68 -0.37
C GLU A 119 0.30 -35.81 -0.75
N GLN A 120 1.21 -35.58 0.20
CA GLN A 120 2.45 -34.87 -0.03
C GLN A 120 3.40 -35.65 -0.96
N GLU A 121 3.53 -36.96 -0.75
CA GLU A 121 4.26 -37.85 -1.66
C GLU A 121 3.65 -37.83 -3.07
N GLN A 122 2.32 -37.96 -3.18
CA GLN A 122 1.62 -37.88 -4.47
C GLN A 122 1.79 -36.54 -5.19
N LEU A 123 1.85 -35.43 -4.44
CA LEU A 123 2.13 -34.10 -5.01
C LEU A 123 3.56 -34.04 -5.53
N SER A 124 4.53 -34.53 -4.75
CA SER A 124 5.93 -34.60 -5.17
C SER A 124 6.06 -35.43 -6.46
N ASP A 125 5.48 -36.63 -6.49
CA ASP A 125 5.55 -37.52 -7.65
C ASP A 125 4.94 -36.86 -8.90
N ARG A 126 3.79 -36.19 -8.76
CA ARG A 126 3.17 -35.46 -9.88
C ARG A 126 4.06 -34.36 -10.44
N ILE A 127 4.71 -33.58 -9.56
CA ILE A 127 5.64 -32.53 -9.97
C ILE A 127 6.82 -33.15 -10.71
N LEU A 128 7.38 -34.24 -10.17
CA LEU A 128 8.48 -34.97 -10.79
C LEU A 128 8.10 -35.53 -12.16
N ASP A 129 6.93 -36.15 -12.30
CA ASP A 129 6.43 -36.67 -13.58
C ASP A 129 6.31 -35.56 -14.64
N GLN A 130 5.79 -34.38 -14.26
CA GLN A 130 5.68 -33.23 -15.16
C GLN A 130 7.04 -32.69 -15.59
N ILE A 131 7.99 -32.61 -14.65
CA ILE A 131 9.36 -32.18 -14.90
C ILE A 131 10.07 -33.17 -15.83
N THR A 132 10.03 -34.46 -15.53
CA THR A 132 10.65 -35.52 -16.35
C THR A 132 10.07 -35.49 -17.76
N ALA A 133 8.74 -35.45 -17.91
CA ALA A 133 8.10 -35.34 -19.21
C ALA A 133 8.53 -34.08 -19.98
N TYR A 134 8.70 -32.94 -19.29
CA TYR A 134 9.19 -31.71 -19.91
C TYR A 134 10.65 -31.83 -20.35
N VAL A 135 11.53 -32.39 -19.50
CA VAL A 135 12.94 -32.62 -19.81
C VAL A 135 13.07 -33.54 -21.03
N ASP A 136 12.38 -34.68 -21.02
CA ASP A 136 12.38 -35.65 -22.14
C ASP A 136 11.88 -35.03 -23.45
N ALA A 137 10.88 -34.15 -23.40
CA ALA A 137 10.35 -33.49 -24.60
C ALA A 137 11.28 -32.40 -25.16
N ASN A 138 12.11 -31.79 -24.31
CA ASN A 138 12.92 -30.62 -24.67
C ASN A 138 14.41 -30.94 -24.84
N ILE A 139 14.85 -32.15 -24.52
CA ILE A 139 16.20 -32.65 -24.78
C ILE A 139 16.10 -33.70 -25.87
N SER A 140 16.77 -33.49 -27.00
CA SER A 140 16.74 -34.43 -28.12
C SER A 140 18.13 -34.81 -28.62
N LEU A 141 18.23 -36.03 -29.14
CA LEU A 141 19.39 -36.50 -29.89
C LEU A 141 19.25 -36.06 -31.34
N LYS A 142 20.03 -35.04 -31.75
CA LYS A 142 20.08 -34.59 -33.15
C LYS A 142 21.40 -35.03 -33.78
N GLY A 143 21.37 -36.20 -34.41
CA GLY A 143 22.57 -36.83 -34.99
C GLY A 143 23.57 -37.21 -33.90
N ASN A 144 24.76 -36.58 -33.91
CA ASN A 144 25.83 -36.85 -32.95
C ASN A 144 25.85 -35.92 -31.73
N ASN A 145 24.92 -34.96 -31.62
CA ASN A 145 24.93 -33.96 -30.55
C ASN A 145 23.67 -34.06 -29.68
N LEU A 146 23.86 -33.92 -28.38
CA LEU A 146 22.80 -33.57 -27.45
C LEU A 146 22.43 -32.12 -27.76
N VAL A 147 21.16 -31.88 -28.07
CA VAL A 147 20.70 -30.52 -28.36
C VAL A 147 19.53 -30.23 -27.44
N LEU A 148 19.68 -29.18 -26.65
CA LEU A 148 18.53 -28.58 -26.01
C LEU A 148 17.68 -27.91 -27.09
N ASN A 149 16.39 -28.23 -27.11
CA ASN A 149 15.44 -27.60 -28.03
C ASN A 149 15.22 -26.11 -27.68
N LYS A 150 15.67 -25.68 -26.50
CA LYS A 150 15.60 -24.32 -25.94
C LYS A 150 16.90 -24.00 -25.20
N SER A 151 17.24 -22.74 -24.98
CA SER A 151 18.44 -22.38 -24.20
C SER A 151 18.30 -22.80 -22.73
N GLU A 152 19.43 -23.03 -22.03
CA GLU A 152 19.48 -23.34 -20.59
C GLU A 152 18.58 -22.41 -19.78
N LYS A 153 18.76 -21.09 -19.91
CA LYS A 153 17.96 -20.08 -19.21
C LYS A 153 16.46 -20.24 -19.40
N LYS A 154 16.02 -20.55 -20.63
CA LYS A 154 14.60 -20.70 -20.96
C LYS A 154 14.06 -22.00 -20.39
N MET A 155 14.85 -23.09 -20.43
CA MET A 155 14.45 -24.35 -19.82
C MET A 155 14.36 -24.24 -18.30
N THR A 156 15.33 -23.62 -17.64
CA THR A 156 15.30 -23.35 -16.20
C THR A 156 14.05 -22.57 -15.82
N GLN A 157 13.74 -21.49 -16.55
CA GLN A 157 12.54 -20.69 -16.31
C GLN A 157 11.26 -21.51 -16.48
N GLU A 158 11.12 -22.27 -17.57
CA GLU A 158 9.91 -23.07 -17.81
C GLU A 158 9.74 -24.21 -16.79
N LEU A 159 10.83 -24.81 -16.32
CA LEU A 159 10.79 -25.79 -15.22
C LEU A 159 10.34 -25.14 -13.92
N GLU A 160 10.88 -23.97 -13.58
CA GLU A 160 10.44 -23.20 -12.42
C GLU A 160 8.95 -22.81 -12.53
N ASP A 161 8.48 -22.43 -13.72
CA ASP A 161 7.08 -22.10 -13.98
C ASP A 161 6.15 -23.33 -13.80
N ILE A 162 6.57 -24.52 -14.25
CA ILE A 162 5.84 -25.77 -14.02
C ILE A 162 5.67 -26.02 -12.51
N ILE A 163 6.76 -25.90 -11.74
CA ILE A 163 6.74 -26.10 -10.29
C ILE A 163 5.84 -25.07 -9.60
N ARG A 164 5.97 -23.79 -9.96
CA ARG A 164 5.15 -22.70 -9.40
C ARG A 164 3.66 -22.91 -9.70
N THR A 165 3.34 -23.35 -10.91
CA THR A 165 1.95 -23.66 -11.30
C THR A 165 1.41 -24.86 -10.52
N ALA A 166 2.21 -25.92 -10.35
CA ALA A 166 1.79 -27.09 -9.58
C ALA A 166 1.57 -26.79 -8.09
N LEU A 167 2.25 -25.76 -7.56
CA LEU A 167 2.17 -25.32 -6.16
C LEU A 167 1.23 -24.12 -5.93
N GLU A 168 0.48 -23.66 -6.95
CA GLU A 168 -0.37 -22.45 -6.86
C GLU A 168 -1.36 -22.51 -5.68
N ASP A 169 -2.02 -23.65 -5.52
CA ASP A 169 -3.01 -23.93 -4.47
C ASP A 169 -2.37 -24.43 -3.15
N TYR A 170 -1.05 -24.40 -3.03
CA TYR A 170 -0.33 -24.99 -1.91
C TYR A 170 0.46 -23.94 -1.12
N ARG A 171 0.50 -24.11 0.20
CA ARG A 171 1.24 -23.24 1.12
C ARG A 171 2.09 -24.03 2.09
N ASN A 172 3.27 -23.51 2.37
CA ASN A 172 4.19 -24.08 3.35
C ASN A 172 3.96 -23.44 4.73
N GLN A 173 3.90 -24.28 5.77
CA GLN A 173 3.84 -23.85 7.17
C GLN A 173 4.99 -22.91 7.55
N ASN A 174 6.20 -23.15 7.06
CA ASN A 174 7.36 -22.32 7.42
C ASN A 174 7.45 -21.02 6.62
N GLY A 175 6.56 -20.80 5.63
CA GLY A 175 6.59 -19.61 4.77
C GLY A 175 7.72 -19.60 3.75
N ILE A 176 8.52 -20.66 3.72
CA ILE A 176 9.56 -20.89 2.72
C ILE A 176 8.88 -21.54 1.52
N GLY A 177 8.59 -20.72 0.50
CA GLY A 177 8.04 -21.21 -0.76
C GLY A 177 9.14 -21.80 -1.65
N PHE A 178 8.77 -22.22 -2.85
CA PHE A 178 9.74 -22.57 -3.87
C PHE A 178 10.50 -21.32 -4.34
N GLU A 179 11.78 -21.21 -3.98
CA GLU A 179 12.62 -20.05 -4.30
C GLU A 179 13.18 -20.11 -5.73
N GLY A 180 13.26 -21.30 -6.33
CA GLY A 180 13.81 -21.53 -7.67
C GLY A 180 14.61 -22.82 -7.70
N LEU A 181 15.04 -23.23 -8.89
CA LEU A 181 15.94 -24.37 -9.04
C LEU A 181 17.36 -24.00 -8.61
N SER A 182 18.09 -24.96 -8.07
CA SER A 182 19.45 -24.76 -7.60
C SER A 182 20.42 -24.47 -8.74
N GLU A 183 21.57 -23.88 -8.38
CA GLU A 183 22.66 -23.66 -9.34
C GLU A 183 23.19 -24.99 -9.92
N THR A 184 23.09 -26.10 -9.17
CA THR A 184 23.47 -27.43 -9.66
C THR A 184 22.64 -27.84 -10.88
N VAL A 185 21.34 -27.55 -10.89
CA VAL A 185 20.46 -27.83 -12.03
C VAL A 185 20.87 -26.98 -13.23
N ARG A 186 21.13 -25.69 -13.02
CA ARG A 186 21.59 -24.76 -14.07
C ARG A 186 22.91 -25.21 -14.69
N GLN A 187 23.89 -25.57 -13.86
CA GLN A 187 25.19 -26.09 -14.33
C GLN A 187 25.05 -27.39 -15.14
N LYS A 188 24.11 -28.26 -14.77
CA LYS A 188 23.85 -29.50 -15.54
C LYS A 188 23.20 -29.20 -16.89
N LEU A 189 22.25 -28.27 -16.95
CA LEU A 189 21.68 -27.80 -18.21
C LEU A 189 22.72 -27.09 -19.10
N ASP A 190 23.58 -26.25 -18.52
CA ASP A 190 24.68 -25.59 -19.25
C ASP A 190 25.71 -26.60 -19.78
N LYS A 191 26.05 -27.62 -18.99
CA LYS A 191 26.90 -28.74 -19.44
C LYS A 191 26.26 -29.47 -20.62
N ILE A 192 24.95 -29.71 -20.57
CA ILE A 192 24.18 -30.31 -21.66
C ILE A 192 24.17 -29.42 -22.92
N GLU A 193 24.03 -28.10 -22.78
CA GLU A 193 24.08 -27.14 -23.88
C GLU A 193 25.49 -27.03 -24.50
N SER A 194 26.53 -27.08 -23.66
CA SER A 194 27.94 -26.94 -24.04
C SER A 194 28.60 -28.24 -24.50
N LEU A 195 27.92 -29.39 -24.37
CA LEU A 195 28.32 -30.71 -24.91
C LEU A 195 28.23 -30.74 -26.45
N LYS A 196 28.94 -29.83 -27.12
CA LYS A 196 29.45 -30.04 -28.46
C LYS A 196 30.62 -31.01 -28.33
N LEU A 197 30.37 -32.29 -28.60
CA LEU A 197 31.40 -33.34 -28.59
C LEU A 197 32.66 -32.83 -29.32
N ASN A 198 33.76 -32.67 -28.58
CA ASN A 198 35.07 -32.35 -29.13
C ASN A 198 35.35 -33.30 -30.30
N GLN A 199 35.80 -32.77 -31.45
CA GLN A 199 36.13 -33.53 -32.67
C GLN A 199 37.02 -34.76 -32.39
N GLN A 200 37.83 -34.73 -31.33
CA GLN A 200 38.69 -35.84 -30.92
C GLN A 200 37.95 -37.10 -30.41
N LEU A 201 36.70 -36.97 -29.95
CA LEU A 201 35.81 -38.10 -29.69
C LEU A 201 35.09 -38.53 -30.98
N ALA A 202 34.73 -37.62 -31.87
CA ALA A 202 34.05 -37.96 -33.13
C ALA A 202 34.87 -38.95 -34.01
N ASP A 203 36.20 -38.82 -34.01
CA ASP A 203 37.09 -39.67 -34.83
C ASP A 203 37.29 -41.09 -34.28
N LYS A 204 37.07 -41.33 -32.97
CA LYS A 204 37.18 -42.68 -32.35
C LYS A 204 35.88 -43.50 -32.38
N ILE A 205 34.77 -42.91 -32.84
CA ILE A 205 33.40 -43.40 -32.57
C ILE A 205 32.63 -43.67 -33.89
N ASN A 206 33.34 -43.96 -34.98
CA ASN A 206 32.76 -44.44 -36.26
C ASN A 206 32.61 -45.97 -36.35
N THR A 207 32.71 -46.69 -35.23
CA THR A 207 32.42 -48.12 -35.11
C THR A 207 31.11 -48.35 -34.34
N GLU A 208 30.39 -49.44 -34.62
CA GLU A 208 29.09 -49.78 -34.01
C GLU A 208 29.12 -49.76 -32.46
N ALA A 209 30.27 -50.09 -31.85
CA ALA A 209 30.52 -50.01 -30.41
C ALA A 209 30.44 -48.57 -29.84
N GLY A 210 30.77 -47.56 -30.65
CA GLY A 210 30.71 -46.15 -30.27
C GLY A 210 29.28 -45.59 -30.24
N GLY A 211 28.33 -46.18 -30.96
CA GLY A 211 26.90 -45.83 -30.86
C GLY A 211 26.31 -46.16 -29.49
N GLN A 212 26.58 -47.37 -28.98
CA GLN A 212 26.10 -47.82 -27.68
C GLN A 212 26.72 -47.03 -26.52
N GLN A 213 28.03 -46.74 -26.58
CA GLN A 213 28.70 -45.91 -25.56
C GLN A 213 28.15 -44.47 -25.51
N ARG A 214 27.68 -43.92 -26.64
CA ARG A 214 27.06 -42.59 -26.71
C ARG A 214 25.68 -42.55 -26.07
N GLU A 215 24.85 -43.56 -26.33
CA GLU A 215 23.54 -43.69 -25.69
C GLU A 215 23.69 -43.82 -24.16
N VAL A 216 24.72 -44.52 -23.69
CA VAL A 216 25.05 -44.62 -22.27
C VAL A 216 25.41 -43.25 -21.67
N ILE A 217 26.26 -42.46 -22.34
CA ILE A 217 26.62 -41.10 -21.88
C ILE A 217 25.39 -40.17 -21.89
N TYR A 218 24.53 -40.28 -22.91
CA TYR A 218 23.25 -39.56 -22.99
C TYR A 218 22.37 -39.85 -21.77
N ARG A 219 22.10 -41.14 -21.53
CA ARG A 219 21.27 -41.59 -20.40
C ARG A 219 21.87 -41.13 -19.07
N GLN A 220 23.19 -41.19 -18.93
CA GLN A 220 23.86 -40.75 -17.72
C GLN A 220 23.71 -39.25 -17.46
N GLN A 221 23.86 -38.37 -18.46
CA GLN A 221 23.73 -36.92 -18.26
C GLN A 221 22.28 -36.50 -17.98
N LEU A 222 21.31 -37.15 -18.64
CA LEU A 222 19.89 -36.93 -18.38
C LEU A 222 19.51 -37.42 -16.98
N GLU A 223 19.90 -38.63 -16.59
CA GLU A 223 19.70 -39.17 -15.24
C GLU A 223 20.37 -38.30 -14.16
N GLU A 224 21.54 -37.73 -14.45
CA GLU A 224 22.23 -36.79 -13.57
C GLU A 224 21.47 -35.47 -13.39
N LEU A 225 20.82 -34.96 -14.43
CA LEU A 225 19.96 -33.77 -14.38
C LEU A 225 18.69 -34.07 -13.59
N GLU A 226 18.00 -35.16 -13.92
CA GLU A 226 16.80 -35.61 -13.21
C GLU A 226 17.07 -35.79 -11.73
N LYS A 227 18.18 -36.44 -11.34
CA LYS A 227 18.57 -36.59 -9.94
C LYS A 227 18.75 -35.25 -9.22
N ALA A 228 19.31 -34.24 -9.90
CA ALA A 228 19.45 -32.91 -9.32
C ALA A 228 18.10 -32.23 -9.11
N VAL A 229 17.23 -32.27 -10.12
CA VAL A 229 15.88 -31.68 -9.98
C VAL A 229 15.07 -32.42 -8.92
N VAL A 230 15.14 -33.76 -8.88
CA VAL A 230 14.51 -34.58 -7.84
C VAL A 230 15.00 -34.18 -6.45
N ALA A 231 16.28 -33.91 -6.28
CA ALA A 231 16.83 -33.46 -5.01
C ALA A 231 16.23 -32.10 -4.59
N ASP A 232 16.19 -31.12 -5.49
CA ASP A 232 15.61 -29.79 -5.23
C ASP A 232 14.12 -29.86 -4.87
N ILE A 233 13.35 -30.69 -5.60
CA ILE A 233 11.93 -30.91 -5.30
C ILE A 233 11.76 -31.59 -3.95
N ARG A 234 12.54 -32.63 -3.65
CA ARG A 234 12.45 -33.31 -2.35
C ARG A 234 12.84 -32.40 -1.18
N GLU A 235 13.83 -31.54 -1.37
CA GLU A 235 14.20 -30.53 -0.38
C GLU A 235 13.04 -29.55 -0.16
N THR A 236 12.45 -29.02 -1.23
CA THR A 236 11.27 -28.15 -1.17
C THR A 236 10.09 -28.85 -0.48
N MET A 237 9.90 -30.13 -0.76
CA MET A 237 8.84 -30.98 -0.22
C MET A 237 9.19 -31.62 1.13
N SER A 238 10.32 -31.26 1.76
CA SER A 238 10.72 -31.82 3.07
C SER A 238 9.94 -31.22 4.25
N THR A 239 9.25 -30.10 4.02
CA THR A 239 8.48 -29.36 5.01
C THR A 239 6.98 -29.65 4.86
N PRO A 240 6.15 -29.53 5.92
CA PRO A 240 4.71 -29.77 5.79
C PRO A 240 4.03 -28.75 4.86
N TRP A 241 3.29 -29.27 3.88
CA TRP A 241 2.50 -28.48 2.94
C TRP A 241 1.01 -28.57 3.25
N SER A 242 0.30 -27.49 2.95
CA SER A 242 -1.15 -27.36 3.10
C SER A 242 -1.75 -27.05 1.74
N LYS A 243 -2.92 -27.60 1.43
CA LYS A 243 -3.64 -27.40 0.17
C LYS A 243 -4.86 -26.53 0.40
N LEU A 244 -5.15 -25.62 -0.54
CA LEU A 244 -6.37 -24.83 -0.55
C LEU A 244 -7.59 -25.77 -0.50
N SER A 245 -8.37 -25.64 0.57
CA SER A 245 -9.55 -26.45 0.84
C SER A 245 -10.83 -25.65 0.59
N LEU A 246 -10.85 -24.40 1.05
CA LEU A 246 -11.99 -23.51 0.92
C LEU A 246 -11.51 -22.08 0.61
N SER A 247 -12.19 -21.41 -0.31
CA SER A 247 -12.05 -19.96 -0.52
C SER A 247 -13.39 -19.29 -0.33
N ARG A 248 -13.40 -18.14 0.35
CA ARG A 248 -14.59 -17.30 0.55
C ARG A 248 -14.29 -15.88 0.13
N TYR A 249 -15.18 -15.32 -0.68
CA TYR A 249 -15.08 -13.96 -1.18
C TYR A 249 -16.18 -13.10 -0.58
N VAL A 250 -15.82 -11.97 0.00
CA VAL A 250 -16.73 -10.94 0.50
C VAL A 250 -16.56 -9.72 -0.40
N ASP A 251 -17.61 -9.36 -1.12
CA ASP A 251 -17.59 -8.32 -2.17
C ASP A 251 -18.17 -6.99 -1.66
N ASP A 252 -17.68 -5.89 -2.20
CA ASP A 252 -18.20 -4.52 -2.05
C ASP A 252 -18.46 -4.12 -0.57
N TYR A 253 -17.58 -4.51 0.35
CA TYR A 253 -17.79 -4.27 1.78
C TYR A 253 -17.39 -2.84 2.17
N GLU A 254 -18.33 -2.08 2.73
CA GLU A 254 -18.16 -0.65 3.03
C GLU A 254 -17.31 -0.39 4.29
N THR A 255 -16.59 0.73 4.28
CA THR A 255 -15.88 1.25 5.45
C THR A 255 -16.61 2.41 6.11
N GLU A 256 -16.33 2.65 7.40
CA GLU A 256 -16.89 3.77 8.16
C GLU A 256 -16.81 5.08 7.37
N HIS A 257 -17.95 5.74 7.21
CA HIS A 257 -18.00 7.04 6.55
C HIS A 257 -17.32 8.11 7.39
N LYS A 258 -16.42 8.87 6.77
CA LYS A 258 -15.82 10.04 7.40
C LYS A 258 -16.60 11.30 7.05
N LYS A 259 -17.18 11.93 8.07
CA LYS A 259 -17.88 13.21 7.93
C LYS A 259 -16.94 14.30 7.42
N GLY A 260 -17.48 15.18 6.57
CA GLY A 260 -16.83 16.42 6.22
C GLY A 260 -16.68 17.32 7.44
N SER A 261 -15.60 18.10 7.48
CA SER A 261 -15.40 19.12 8.51
C SER A 261 -14.97 20.42 7.86
N PHE A 262 -15.37 21.52 8.47
CA PHE A 262 -14.79 22.82 8.21
C PHE A 262 -14.30 23.38 9.54
N SER A 263 -13.63 24.51 9.52
CA SER A 263 -13.13 25.12 10.74
C SER A 263 -13.24 26.62 10.64
N ILE A 264 -13.37 27.28 11.79
CA ILE A 264 -13.26 28.73 11.85
C ILE A 264 -11.81 29.06 12.17
N SER A 265 -11.22 29.93 11.37
CA SER A 265 -9.86 30.44 11.52
C SER A 265 -9.93 31.91 11.88
N ALA A 266 -9.28 32.30 12.97
CA ALA A 266 -9.14 33.68 13.40
C ALA A 266 -7.65 33.97 13.62
N GLY A 267 -7.17 35.10 13.12
CA GLY A 267 -5.74 35.38 13.13
C GLY A 267 -5.40 36.84 12.95
N TYR A 268 -4.10 37.09 12.82
CA TYR A 268 -3.55 38.40 12.50
C TYR A 268 -2.55 38.22 11.36
N GLY A 269 -2.59 39.10 10.38
CA GLY A 269 -1.68 38.98 9.25
C GLY A 269 -1.56 40.25 8.42
N GLY A 270 -0.58 40.22 7.52
CA GLY A 270 -0.15 41.34 6.72
C GLY A 270 -0.38 41.11 5.23
N VAL A 271 -0.90 42.13 4.55
CA VAL A 271 -1.03 42.17 3.10
C VAL A 271 -0.01 43.15 2.55
N TYR A 272 0.77 42.71 1.58
CA TYR A 272 1.68 43.61 0.86
C TYR A 272 0.86 44.61 0.04
N LEU A 273 1.07 45.91 0.24
CA LEU A 273 0.31 46.94 -0.46
C LEU A 273 1.09 47.46 -1.66
N ASN A 274 2.32 47.90 -1.42
CA ASN A 274 3.22 48.47 -2.42
C ASN A 274 4.68 48.55 -1.91
N GLY A 275 5.62 48.87 -2.80
CA GLY A 275 7.00 49.23 -2.43
C GLY A 275 8.09 48.22 -2.79
N ASP A 276 9.34 48.67 -2.83
CA ASP A 276 10.54 47.87 -3.15
C ASP A 276 11.17 47.26 -1.87
N LEU A 277 12.21 46.43 -2.01
CA LEU A 277 12.87 45.73 -0.88
C LEU A 277 13.34 46.67 0.25
N ASP A 278 13.58 47.95 -0.06
CA ASP A 278 14.06 48.97 0.89
C ASP A 278 12.93 49.82 1.53
N GLN A 279 11.72 49.82 0.94
CA GLN A 279 10.57 50.61 1.39
C GLN A 279 9.29 49.80 1.19
N LEU A 280 9.03 48.86 2.09
CA LEU A 280 7.89 47.94 2.01
C LEU A 280 6.67 48.49 2.76
N THR A 281 5.58 48.79 2.03
CA THR A 281 4.29 49.12 2.63
C THR A 281 3.45 47.85 2.80
N TYR A 282 2.98 47.59 4.02
CA TYR A 282 2.05 46.50 4.30
C TYR A 282 0.89 46.96 5.19
N GLY A 283 -0.29 46.40 4.95
CA GLY A 283 -1.46 46.56 5.82
C GLY A 283 -1.53 45.37 6.76
N ALA A 284 -1.68 45.60 8.07
CA ALA A 284 -1.78 44.52 9.05
C ALA A 284 -3.08 44.64 9.84
N ALA A 285 -3.85 43.56 9.91
CA ALA A 285 -5.13 43.56 10.61
C ALA A 285 -5.51 42.15 11.10
N PRO A 286 -6.43 42.07 12.09
CA PRO A 286 -7.10 40.83 12.43
C PRO A 286 -7.94 40.32 11.25
N TYR A 287 -8.03 39.01 11.09
CA TYR A 287 -8.85 38.37 10.07
C TYR A 287 -9.64 37.18 10.61
N LEU A 288 -10.74 36.87 9.91
CA LEU A 288 -11.61 35.73 10.18
C LEU A 288 -11.90 34.99 8.87
N GLY A 289 -11.87 33.66 8.89
CA GLY A 289 -12.17 32.85 7.72
C GLY A 289 -12.71 31.46 8.04
N VAL A 290 -13.21 30.80 7.00
CA VAL A 290 -13.63 29.40 7.02
C VAL A 290 -12.57 28.57 6.31
N ALA A 291 -12.09 27.55 7.01
CA ALA A 291 -11.04 26.66 6.54
C ALA A 291 -11.61 25.28 6.18
N PHE A 292 -11.27 24.80 4.99
CA PHE A 292 -11.60 23.47 4.48
C PHE A 292 -10.32 22.64 4.42
N PRO A 293 -10.19 21.58 5.23
CA PRO A 293 -9.01 20.73 5.23
C PRO A 293 -8.83 20.04 3.88
N LEU A 294 -7.59 20.01 3.37
CA LEU A 294 -7.28 19.32 2.12
C LEU A 294 -7.42 17.81 2.25
N SER A 295 -7.19 17.27 3.44
CA SER A 295 -7.52 15.88 3.75
C SER A 295 -7.86 15.73 5.22
N ASN A 296 -8.95 15.03 5.48
CA ASN A 296 -9.30 14.57 6.83
C ASN A 296 -8.71 13.20 7.14
N SER A 297 -8.05 12.54 6.18
CA SER A 297 -7.59 11.17 6.34
C SER A 297 -6.30 11.07 7.17
N THR A 298 -6.25 10.13 8.11
CA THR A 298 -5.03 9.87 8.89
C THR A 298 -3.94 9.19 8.07
N ILE A 299 -4.31 8.52 6.97
CA ILE A 299 -3.37 7.85 6.05
C ILE A 299 -2.88 8.75 4.91
N ALA A 300 -3.43 9.96 4.76
CA ALA A 300 -2.95 10.92 3.78
C ALA A 300 -1.53 11.44 4.11
N PRO A 301 -0.77 11.89 3.08
CA PRO A 301 0.52 12.55 3.28
C PRO A 301 0.44 13.67 4.31
N LYS A 302 1.49 13.81 5.14
CA LYS A 302 1.55 14.78 6.25
C LYS A 302 1.21 16.21 5.80
N PHE A 303 1.65 16.60 4.61
CA PHE A 303 1.33 17.91 4.03
C PHE A 303 -0.17 18.11 3.85
N LEU A 304 -0.88 17.19 3.17
CA LEU A 304 -2.32 17.32 2.93
C LEU A 304 -3.14 17.27 4.23
N ARG A 305 -2.74 16.42 5.17
CA ARG A 305 -3.38 16.31 6.50
C ARG A 305 -3.22 17.59 7.34
N ASN A 306 -2.13 18.31 7.15
CA ASN A 306 -1.82 19.54 7.89
C ASN A 306 -2.22 20.82 7.13
N SER A 307 -2.75 20.70 5.92
CA SER A 307 -3.06 21.83 5.05
C SER A 307 -4.56 22.06 4.91
N SER A 308 -4.98 23.30 4.67
CA SER A 308 -6.38 23.66 4.48
C SER A 308 -6.49 24.86 3.53
N ILE A 309 -7.53 24.89 2.71
CA ILE A 309 -7.89 26.09 1.94
C ILE A 309 -8.74 26.96 2.84
N VAL A 310 -8.40 28.24 2.94
CA VAL A 310 -9.09 29.21 3.79
C VAL A 310 -9.60 30.35 2.95
N LEU A 311 -10.89 30.64 3.10
CA LEU A 311 -11.54 31.82 2.55
C LEU A 311 -12.00 32.69 3.72
N GLY A 312 -11.64 33.97 3.72
CA GLY A 312 -11.99 34.87 4.82
C GLY A 312 -11.95 36.34 4.45
N ALA A 313 -12.13 37.17 5.48
CA ALA A 313 -12.08 38.62 5.39
C ALA A 313 -11.29 39.22 6.57
N PHE A 314 -10.63 40.34 6.31
CA PHE A 314 -10.04 41.16 7.36
C PHE A 314 -11.12 41.95 8.09
N LEU A 315 -10.94 42.15 9.40
CA LEU A 315 -11.89 42.87 10.23
C LEU A 315 -11.75 44.39 10.11
N GLU A 316 -10.59 44.84 9.62
CA GLU A 316 -10.23 46.25 9.47
C GLU A 316 -9.84 46.55 8.02
N ASN A 317 -9.91 47.84 7.66
CA ASN A 317 -9.41 48.32 6.37
C ASN A 317 -7.96 48.78 6.55
N PHE A 318 -7.19 48.78 5.46
CA PHE A 318 -5.81 49.25 5.48
C PHE A 318 -5.72 50.70 5.00
N GLU A 319 -4.59 51.33 5.30
CA GLU A 319 -4.24 52.65 4.80
C GLU A 319 -2.88 52.55 4.10
N ASP A 320 -2.73 53.20 2.94
CA ASP A 320 -1.42 53.32 2.28
C ASP A 320 -0.62 54.51 2.81
N GLU A 321 0.65 54.63 2.39
CA GLU A 321 1.54 55.72 2.81
C GLU A 321 1.05 57.11 2.40
N SER A 322 0.13 57.19 1.45
CA SER A 322 -0.51 58.42 0.99
C SER A 322 -1.83 58.73 1.73
N GLY A 323 -2.20 57.91 2.73
CA GLY A 323 -3.43 58.04 3.50
C GLY A 323 -4.68 57.60 2.76
N ASN A 324 -4.54 56.90 1.62
CA ASN A 324 -5.69 56.34 0.91
C ASN A 324 -6.20 55.09 1.61
N LYS A 325 -7.51 54.99 1.74
CA LYS A 325 -8.19 53.82 2.30
C LYS A 325 -8.17 52.66 1.30
N ILE A 326 -7.73 51.50 1.80
CA ILE A 326 -7.77 50.22 1.09
C ILE A 326 -8.79 49.32 1.77
N SER A 327 -9.90 49.08 1.08
CA SER A 327 -11.00 48.21 1.53
C SER A 327 -11.10 46.96 0.65
N GLY A 328 -12.26 46.31 0.59
CA GLY A 328 -12.52 45.23 -0.36
C GLY A 328 -13.86 45.41 -1.06
N LEU A 329 -14.01 44.69 -2.18
CA LEU A 329 -15.04 44.91 -3.20
C LEU A 329 -16.47 44.55 -2.75
N ILE A 330 -16.64 43.50 -1.93
CA ILE A 330 -17.95 42.88 -1.70
C ILE A 330 -18.59 43.30 -0.36
N VAL A 331 -17.79 43.43 0.70
CA VAL A 331 -18.27 43.65 2.07
C VAL A 331 -17.61 44.87 2.73
N ASP A 332 -17.07 45.80 1.93
CA ASP A 332 -16.24 46.94 2.40
C ASP A 332 -15.07 46.50 3.31
N ARG A 333 -14.66 45.24 3.18
CA ARG A 333 -13.53 44.62 3.88
C ARG A 333 -12.67 43.82 2.91
N PRO A 334 -11.34 43.90 3.02
CA PRO A 334 -10.44 43.03 2.27
C PRO A 334 -10.80 41.56 2.46
N ILE A 335 -10.96 40.82 1.35
CA ILE A 335 -11.19 39.36 1.39
C ILE A 335 -9.93 38.62 0.96
N TYR A 336 -9.69 37.43 1.48
CA TYR A 336 -8.51 36.64 1.16
C TYR A 336 -8.85 35.18 0.87
N LEU A 337 -8.05 34.58 -0.01
CA LEU A 337 -7.99 33.15 -0.26
C LEU A 337 -6.56 32.70 0.01
N GLY A 338 -6.39 31.71 0.89
CA GLY A 338 -5.06 31.25 1.29
C GLY A 338 -4.97 29.76 1.55
N LEU A 339 -3.73 29.29 1.58
CA LEU A 339 -3.35 27.98 2.06
C LEU A 339 -2.86 28.12 3.50
N ASP A 340 -3.51 27.40 4.39
CA ASP A 340 -3.21 27.35 5.81
C ASP A 340 -2.49 26.04 6.14
N TYR A 341 -1.35 26.13 6.83
CA TYR A 341 -0.52 24.99 7.20
C TYR A 341 -0.29 24.94 8.72
N LYS A 342 -0.55 23.78 9.31
CA LYS A 342 -0.40 23.55 10.75
C LYS A 342 1.06 23.56 11.19
N LEU A 343 1.44 24.54 12.03
CA LEU A 343 2.77 24.62 12.65
C LEU A 343 2.80 23.89 14.00
N PHE A 344 1.83 24.18 14.88
CA PHE A 344 1.64 23.57 16.20
C PHE A 344 0.17 23.15 16.38
N GLU A 345 -0.25 22.68 17.55
CA GLU A 345 -1.59 22.14 17.78
C GLU A 345 -2.72 23.03 17.25
N PHE A 346 -2.75 24.30 17.66
CA PHE A 346 -3.73 25.29 17.21
C PHE A 346 -3.14 26.42 16.36
N ILE A 347 -1.82 26.61 16.33
CA ILE A 347 -1.15 27.70 15.58
C ILE A 347 -0.87 27.26 14.15
N ARG A 348 -1.25 28.11 13.20
CA ARG A 348 -1.11 27.84 11.78
C ARG A 348 -0.57 29.03 11.01
N PHE A 349 0.16 28.73 9.95
CA PHE A 349 0.68 29.71 9.00
C PHE A 349 -0.23 29.77 7.78
N ASN A 350 -0.71 30.96 7.46
CA ASN A 350 -1.54 31.22 6.30
C ASN A 350 -0.75 32.03 5.27
N ALA A 351 -0.76 31.58 4.02
CA ALA A 351 -0.20 32.34 2.91
C ALA A 351 -1.15 32.27 1.71
N GLY A 352 -1.36 33.40 1.04
CA GLY A 352 -2.33 33.48 -0.03
C GLY A 352 -2.35 34.82 -0.73
N ALA A 353 -3.51 35.16 -1.27
CA ALA A 353 -3.76 36.44 -1.91
C ALA A 353 -5.00 37.10 -1.31
N ALA A 354 -4.92 38.41 -1.11
CA ALA A 354 -6.02 39.27 -0.74
C ALA A 354 -6.51 40.06 -1.96
N LEU A 355 -7.83 40.17 -2.09
CA LEU A 355 -8.51 41.04 -3.03
C LEU A 355 -8.85 42.35 -2.32
N LEU A 356 -8.28 43.43 -2.83
CA LEU A 356 -8.35 44.78 -2.27
C LEU A 356 -9.01 45.74 -3.26
N GLU A 357 -9.61 46.79 -2.72
CA GLU A 357 -10.08 47.95 -3.48
C GLU A 357 -9.39 49.20 -2.93
N LYS A 358 -8.63 49.90 -3.77
CA LYS A 358 -8.02 51.18 -3.43
C LYS A 358 -8.97 52.31 -3.84
N THR A 359 -9.29 53.19 -2.91
CA THR A 359 -10.08 54.40 -3.17
C THR A 359 -9.17 55.62 -3.15
N GLU A 360 -9.01 56.27 -4.30
CA GLU A 360 -8.21 57.49 -4.45
C GLU A 360 -9.13 58.70 -4.66
N ALA A 361 -8.88 59.79 -3.93
CA ALA A 361 -9.61 61.05 -4.13
C ALA A 361 -9.01 61.81 -5.32
N VAL A 362 -9.85 62.18 -6.30
CA VAL A 362 -9.42 62.98 -7.45
C VAL A 362 -9.26 64.44 -7.01
N THR A 363 -8.03 64.93 -6.96
CA THR A 363 -7.67 66.26 -6.43
C THR A 363 -7.54 67.36 -7.50
N GLY A 364 -7.83 67.08 -8.78
CA GLY A 364 -7.77 68.09 -9.85
C GLY A 364 -8.55 67.73 -11.11
N GLY A 365 -8.98 68.76 -11.87
CA GLY A 365 -9.77 68.63 -13.10
C GLY A 365 -11.28 68.77 -12.92
N SER A 366 -12.05 68.54 -13.99
CA SER A 366 -13.53 68.62 -14.02
C SER A 366 -14.25 67.62 -13.09
N GLU A 367 -13.51 66.66 -12.56
CA GLU A 367 -13.97 65.56 -11.70
C GLU A 367 -13.43 65.68 -10.28
N ALA A 368 -12.92 66.84 -9.88
CA ALA A 368 -12.46 67.08 -8.51
C ALA A 368 -13.59 66.77 -7.50
N GLY A 369 -13.33 65.83 -6.58
CA GLY A 369 -14.33 65.29 -5.65
C GLY A 369 -14.90 63.92 -6.04
N ALA A 370 -14.59 63.38 -7.23
CA ALA A 370 -14.86 61.99 -7.58
C ALA A 370 -13.86 61.03 -6.90
N ALA A 371 -14.30 59.81 -6.63
CA ALA A 371 -13.47 58.75 -6.05
C ALA A 371 -13.15 57.71 -7.14
N ASN A 372 -11.86 57.53 -7.44
CA ASN A 372 -11.41 56.48 -8.35
C ASN A 372 -11.20 55.18 -7.56
N LYS A 373 -11.80 54.08 -8.04
CA LYS A 373 -11.73 52.77 -7.40
C LYS A 373 -10.93 51.82 -8.27
N THR A 374 -9.84 51.29 -7.74
CA THR A 374 -8.99 50.31 -8.45
C THR A 374 -8.93 49.01 -7.66
N THR A 375 -9.24 47.89 -8.32
CA THR A 375 -9.14 46.55 -7.73
C THR A 375 -7.72 46.01 -7.83
N LEU A 376 -7.20 45.47 -6.73
CA LEU A 376 -5.84 44.96 -6.62
C LEU A 376 -5.86 43.54 -6.02
N ILE A 377 -5.00 42.67 -6.55
CA ILE A 377 -4.69 41.36 -5.94
C ILE A 377 -3.29 41.46 -5.36
N ARG A 378 -3.14 41.09 -4.09
CA ARG A 378 -1.89 41.25 -3.36
C ARG A 378 -1.56 40.03 -2.51
N PRO A 379 -0.28 39.65 -2.36
CA PRO A 379 0.09 38.54 -1.50
C PRO A 379 -0.18 38.87 -0.03
N PHE A 380 -0.58 37.86 0.71
CA PHE A 380 -0.92 37.91 2.12
C PHE A 380 -0.19 36.80 2.87
N VAL A 381 0.28 37.13 4.07
CA VAL A 381 0.81 36.16 5.03
C VAL A 381 0.27 36.44 6.43
N GLY A 382 0.02 35.40 7.23
CA GLY A 382 -0.49 35.58 8.58
C GLY A 382 -0.36 34.34 9.46
N LEU A 383 -0.66 34.54 10.75
CA LEU A 383 -0.78 33.46 11.72
C LEU A 383 -2.22 33.39 12.22
N SER A 384 -2.75 32.17 12.34
CA SER A 384 -4.11 31.95 12.87
C SER A 384 -4.16 30.90 13.96
N ALA A 385 -5.18 31.02 14.80
CA ALA A 385 -5.71 29.95 15.61
C ALA A 385 -6.94 29.34 14.90
N ARG A 386 -7.07 28.02 14.95
CA ARG A 386 -8.18 27.29 14.30
C ARG A 386 -9.01 26.52 15.32
N ILE A 387 -10.34 26.60 15.17
CA ILE A 387 -11.32 25.80 15.91
C ILE A 387 -12.05 24.89 14.93
N ASP A 388 -11.92 23.58 15.12
CA ASP A 388 -12.49 22.56 14.24
C ASP A 388 -13.98 22.36 14.51
N LEU A 389 -14.81 22.41 13.45
CA LEU A 389 -16.24 22.16 13.52
C LEU A 389 -16.60 20.97 12.61
N THR A 390 -17.09 19.90 13.20
CA THR A 390 -17.52 18.72 12.44
C THR A 390 -18.96 18.89 12.00
N VAL A 391 -19.24 18.77 10.70
CA VAL A 391 -20.61 18.78 10.19
C VAL A 391 -21.04 17.35 9.94
N GLY A 392 -21.98 16.87 10.75
CA GLY A 392 -22.74 15.68 10.41
C GLY A 392 -23.93 16.09 9.55
N PHE A 393 -23.84 15.92 8.24
CA PHE A 393 -25.07 15.83 7.45
C PHE A 393 -25.74 14.52 7.86
N GLY A 394 -26.86 14.62 8.56
CA GLY A 394 -27.66 13.47 8.93
C GLY A 394 -28.26 12.85 7.68
N LYS A 395 -27.64 11.77 7.20
CA LYS A 395 -28.28 10.52 6.77
C LYS A 395 -27.20 9.49 6.50
#